data_AF-A0AA35W644-F1
#
_entry.id   AF-A0AA35W644-F1
#
_cell.length_a   1.000
_cell.length_b   1.000
_cell.length_c   1.000
_cell.angle_alpha   90.00
_cell.angle_beta   90.00
_cell.angle_gamma   90.00
#
_symmetry.space_group_name_H-M   'P 1'
#
loop_
_entity.id
_entity.type
_entity.pdbx_description
1 polymer ?
#
loop_
_entity_poly.entity_id
_entity_poly.type
_entity_poly.pdbx_seq_one_letter_code
_entity_poly.pdbx_strand_id
1 'polypeptide(L)'
;MFLNELTIKSTASSCTKTTVQSVLGIWFILHSLLQMSGPESYFCTMRSGERIPTHVLLSGSGVCGGEWSSPIPVWNREIGERDSIGVCVMGALFTGAELTNEKIFDLMVDFLAMVKVLGAKIVTIYNANVRYELLEQIMKLYPGFIDMIQWENLYGKLHYGGQRVLLNDCLYRNMRRVKYVVFSDLDEVIYPVSSNNWIDMLNILEKKG
;
A
#
# COMPACT_ATOMS: atom_id res chain seq x y z
N MET A 1 22.02 -8.32 16.54
CA MET A 1 23.07 -7.86 15.61
C MET A 1 22.43 -6.76 14.79
N PHE A 2 22.87 -5.51 14.98
CA PHE A 2 22.26 -4.35 14.32
C PHE A 2 22.58 -4.42 12.81
N LEU A 3 21.56 -4.61 11.96
CA LEU A 3 21.70 -4.57 10.50
C LEU A 3 21.86 -3.11 10.07
N ASN A 4 23.06 -2.57 10.27
CA ASN A 4 23.35 -1.17 9.98
C ASN A 4 23.51 -0.89 8.48
N GLU A 5 23.68 -1.92 7.64
CA GLU A 5 23.91 -1.78 6.20
C GLU A 5 23.10 -2.81 5.41
N LEU A 6 22.09 -2.34 4.66
CA LEU A 6 21.37 -3.13 3.67
C LEU A 6 21.75 -2.66 2.27
N THR A 7 22.11 -3.60 1.40
CA THR A 7 22.48 -3.33 0.00
C THR A 7 21.41 -3.89 -0.92
N ILE A 8 20.88 -3.04 -1.80
CA ILE A 8 19.90 -3.42 -2.81
C ILE A 8 20.61 -3.44 -4.16
N LYS A 9 20.45 -4.54 -4.90
CA LYS A 9 21.01 -4.67 -6.25
C LYS A 9 19.86 -4.72 -7.25
N SER A 10 19.84 -3.73 -8.15
CA SER A 10 19.15 -3.87 -9.43
C SER A 10 20.13 -4.50 -10.42
N THR A 11 19.64 -5.10 -11.50
CA THR A 11 20.49 -5.67 -12.56
C THR A 11 21.43 -4.63 -13.24
N ALA A 12 21.35 -3.33 -12.89
CA ALA A 12 22.16 -2.26 -13.47
C ALA A 12 22.87 -1.33 -12.45
N SER A 13 22.57 -1.37 -11.14
CA SER A 13 23.08 -0.35 -10.20
C SER A 13 23.24 -0.83 -8.74
N SER A 14 24.22 -0.24 -8.03
CA SER A 14 24.52 -0.47 -6.60
C SER A 14 23.80 0.57 -5.72
N CYS A 15 22.94 0.14 -4.79
CA CYS A 15 22.27 1.05 -3.85
C CYS A 15 22.97 1.11 -2.48
N THR A 16 23.01 2.29 -1.86
CA THR A 16 23.46 2.54 -0.49
C THR A 16 22.30 2.99 0.41
N LYS A 17 22.37 2.69 1.70
CA LYS A 17 21.49 3.27 2.74
C LYS A 17 21.65 4.79 2.73
N THR A 18 20.59 5.54 2.43
CA THR A 18 20.64 7.02 2.41
C THR A 18 19.50 7.58 3.26
N THR A 19 19.86 8.46 4.19
CA THR A 19 18.92 9.31 4.93
C THR A 19 18.33 10.33 3.95
N VAL A 20 16.99 10.37 3.87
CA VAL A 20 16.22 11.10 2.84
C VAL A 20 16.73 12.52 2.58
N GLN A 21 17.33 12.72 1.41
CA GLN A 21 17.43 14.03 0.76
C GLN A 21 17.04 13.86 -0.71
N SER A 22 15.92 14.48 -1.06
CA SER A 22 15.37 14.66 -2.42
C SER A 22 14.59 13.51 -3.07
N VAL A 23 13.48 13.94 -3.66
CA VAL A 23 12.38 13.19 -4.26
C VAL A 23 12.77 12.84 -5.70
N LEU A 24 13.10 11.58 -5.99
CA LEU A 24 13.06 10.91 -7.30
C LEU A 24 13.66 9.49 -7.12
N GLY A 25 12.85 8.50 -6.75
CA GLY A 25 13.32 7.13 -6.50
C GLY A 25 12.22 6.07 -6.56
N ILE A 26 12.62 4.81 -6.77
CA ILE A 26 11.73 3.64 -6.68
C ILE A 26 11.59 3.23 -5.22
N TRP A 27 10.34 2.99 -4.81
CA TRP A 27 9.94 2.69 -3.44
C TRP A 27 9.65 1.20 -3.23
N PHE A 28 10.13 0.66 -2.12
CA PHE A 28 9.76 -0.66 -1.61
C PHE A 28 9.57 -0.59 -0.10
N ILE A 29 8.56 -1.29 0.40
CA ILE A 29 8.31 -1.46 1.82
C ILE A 29 8.54 -2.93 2.15
N LEU A 30 9.49 -3.20 3.04
CA LEU A 30 9.75 -4.53 3.57
C LEU A 30 8.80 -4.83 4.73
N HIS A 31 8.21 -6.02 4.75
CA HIS A 31 7.44 -6.52 5.90
C HIS A 31 8.08 -7.70 6.62
N SER A 32 9.17 -8.27 6.10
CA SER A 32 9.79 -9.42 6.74
C SER A 32 11.31 -9.28 6.74
N LEU A 33 11.86 -9.00 7.91
CA LEU A 33 13.17 -9.46 8.38
C LEU A 33 13.32 -9.03 9.85
N LEU A 34 13.68 -10.01 10.69
CA LEU A 34 13.78 -9.90 12.14
C LEU A 34 14.69 -8.72 12.58
N GLN A 35 14.26 -8.02 13.64
CA GLN A 35 15.01 -7.00 14.39
C GLN A 35 15.39 -5.70 13.64
N MET A 36 14.43 -5.09 12.95
CA MET A 36 14.54 -3.68 12.54
C MET A 36 13.63 -2.79 13.39
N SER A 37 14.12 -1.63 13.82
CA SER A 37 13.47 -0.67 14.72
C SER A 37 12.37 0.15 14.01
N GLY A 38 11.38 -0.54 13.47
CA GLY A 38 10.26 0.04 12.74
C GLY A 38 10.34 -0.17 11.22
N PRO A 39 9.29 0.22 10.49
CA PRO A 39 9.25 0.12 9.04
C PRO A 39 10.22 1.14 8.43
N GLU A 40 11.30 0.63 7.86
CA GLU A 40 12.27 1.43 7.11
C GLU A 40 11.90 1.43 5.62
N SER A 41 11.84 2.63 5.03
CA SER A 41 11.66 2.79 3.58
C SER A 41 13.04 2.85 2.92
N TYR A 42 13.25 2.03 1.89
CA TYR A 42 14.50 2.02 1.14
C TYR A 42 14.31 2.69 -0.21
N PHE A 43 15.26 3.54 -0.58
CA PHE A 43 15.29 4.25 -1.85
C PHE A 43 16.48 3.79 -2.67
N CYS A 44 16.21 3.39 -3.91
CA CYS A 44 17.25 3.21 -4.91
C CYS A 44 17.16 4.35 -5.92
N THR A 45 18.24 5.13 -6.00
CA THR A 45 18.42 6.11 -7.08
C THR A 45 18.80 5.36 -8.35
N MET A 46 17.99 5.54 -9.39
CA MET A 46 18.31 5.03 -10.73
C MET A 46 19.02 6.10 -11.54
N ARG A 47 19.97 5.70 -12.39
CA ARG A 47 20.57 6.63 -13.33
C ARG A 47 19.55 6.98 -14.42
N SER A 48 19.65 8.20 -14.94
CA SER A 48 18.81 8.64 -16.07
C SER A 48 18.99 7.69 -17.26
N GLY A 49 17.89 7.14 -17.78
CA GLY A 49 17.88 6.19 -18.89
C GLY A 49 17.98 4.71 -18.51
N GLU A 50 18.15 4.36 -17.23
CA GLU A 50 18.08 2.97 -16.78
C GLU A 50 16.63 2.44 -16.82
N ARG A 51 16.46 1.17 -17.22
CA ARG A 51 15.15 0.51 -17.19
C ARG A 51 14.77 0.18 -15.75
N ILE A 52 13.52 0.47 -15.37
CA ILE A 52 12.99 0.13 -14.05
C ILE A 52 13.10 -1.39 -13.87
N PRO A 53 13.80 -1.87 -12.83
CA PRO A 53 13.96 -3.31 -12.59
C PRO A 53 12.59 -3.95 -12.34
N THR A 54 12.46 -5.24 -12.69
CA THR A 54 11.21 -5.98 -12.48
C THR A 54 11.10 -6.51 -11.06
N HIS A 55 12.24 -6.84 -10.45
CA HIS A 55 12.38 -7.29 -9.08
C HIS A 55 13.66 -6.68 -8.48
N VAL A 56 13.70 -6.59 -7.15
CA VAL A 56 14.89 -6.23 -6.38
C VAL A 56 15.24 -7.34 -5.40
N LEU A 57 16.51 -7.43 -5.06
CA LEU A 57 17.06 -8.36 -4.07
C LEU A 57 17.73 -7.56 -2.96
N LEU A 58 17.61 -8.03 -1.73
CA LEU A 58 18.22 -7.42 -0.57
C LEU A 58 19.34 -8.31 -0.04
N SER A 59 20.44 -7.70 0.40
CA SER A 59 21.43 -8.37 1.23
C SER A 59 21.67 -7.59 2.51
N GLY A 60 21.69 -8.31 3.64
CA GLY A 60 22.08 -7.76 4.94
C GLY A 60 23.60 -7.71 5.17
N SER A 61 24.40 -8.08 4.16
CA SER A 61 25.86 -8.14 4.27
C SER A 61 26.57 -6.80 4.02
N GLY A 62 25.85 -5.76 3.60
CA GLY A 62 26.43 -4.46 3.21
C GLY A 62 27.23 -4.50 1.90
N VAL A 63 27.36 -5.66 1.25
CA VAL A 63 28.15 -5.84 0.02
C VAL A 63 27.38 -6.56 -1.09
N CYS A 64 27.64 -6.16 -2.33
CA CYS A 64 27.10 -6.84 -3.52
C CYS A 64 27.79 -8.20 -3.73
N GLY A 65 27.17 -9.29 -3.29
CA GLY A 65 27.67 -10.66 -3.52
C GLY A 65 27.42 -11.67 -2.40
N GLY A 66 26.79 -11.25 -1.29
CA GLY A 66 26.41 -12.14 -0.19
C GLY A 66 25.11 -12.91 -0.42
N GLU A 67 24.58 -13.50 0.65
CA GLU A 67 23.24 -14.10 0.63
C GLU A 67 22.18 -13.04 0.31
N TRP A 68 21.26 -13.41 -0.58
CA TRP A 68 20.20 -12.55 -1.09
C TRP A 68 18.84 -13.01 -0.57
N SER A 69 17.93 -12.07 -0.41
CA SER A 69 16.52 -12.35 -0.19
C SER A 69 15.89 -13.06 -1.40
N SER A 70 14.69 -13.59 -1.21
CA SER A 70 13.81 -13.90 -2.35
C SER A 70 13.56 -12.64 -3.20
N PRO A 71 13.31 -12.79 -4.51
CA PRO A 71 13.01 -11.65 -5.39
C PRO A 71 11.78 -10.89 -4.91
N ILE A 72 11.92 -9.58 -4.72
CA ILE A 72 10.85 -8.68 -4.31
C ILE A 72 10.36 -7.91 -5.55
N PRO A 73 9.09 -8.02 -5.96
CA PRO A 73 8.60 -7.37 -7.17
C PRO A 73 8.56 -5.85 -7.05
N VAL A 74 8.89 -5.17 -8.16
CA VAL A 74 8.72 -3.72 -8.31
C VAL A 74 7.33 -3.41 -8.83
N TRP A 75 6.48 -2.89 -7.95
CA TRP A 75 5.08 -2.57 -8.23
C TRP A 75 4.90 -1.25 -8.99
N ASN A 76 5.84 -0.32 -8.84
CA ASN A 76 5.75 1.01 -9.42
C ASN A 76 6.28 1.04 -10.86
N ARG A 77 5.74 0.21 -11.76
CA ARG A 77 6.05 0.34 -13.21
C ARG A 77 5.10 1.36 -13.83
N GLU A 78 5.50 2.01 -14.92
CA GLU A 78 4.54 2.78 -15.71
C GLU A 78 3.55 1.80 -16.33
N ILE A 79 2.34 1.75 -15.79
CA ILE A 79 1.26 0.91 -16.27
C ILE A 79 0.27 1.84 -16.96
N GLY A 80 0.43 2.03 -18.27
CA GLY A 80 -0.58 2.60 -19.16
C GLY A 80 -1.31 3.85 -18.64
N GLU A 81 -2.61 3.92 -18.96
CA GLU A 81 -3.51 4.96 -18.46
C GLU A 81 -3.93 4.65 -17.02
N ARG A 82 -3.88 5.65 -16.14
CA ARG A 82 -4.26 5.49 -14.73
C ARG A 82 -5.78 5.46 -14.60
N ASP A 83 -6.27 4.61 -13.72
CA ASP A 83 -7.66 4.64 -13.27
C ASP A 83 -7.97 5.97 -12.58
N SER A 84 -9.26 6.32 -12.46
CA SER A 84 -9.67 7.60 -11.88
C SER A 84 -9.34 7.67 -10.37
N ILE A 85 -9.89 6.76 -9.57
CA ILE A 85 -9.86 6.84 -8.11
C ILE A 85 -9.55 5.49 -7.48
N GLY A 86 -8.60 5.49 -6.54
CA GLY A 86 -8.34 4.38 -5.63
C GLY A 86 -8.68 4.75 -4.19
N VAL A 87 -9.02 3.76 -3.39
CA VAL A 87 -9.34 3.92 -1.97
C VAL A 87 -8.33 3.16 -1.13
N CYS A 88 -7.83 3.81 -0.10
CA CYS A 88 -6.94 3.27 0.91
C CYS A 88 -7.72 3.18 2.22
N VAL A 89 -8.06 1.96 2.63
CA VAL A 89 -8.67 1.74 3.95
C VAL A 89 -7.64 2.06 5.03
N MET A 90 -8.04 2.93 5.94
CA MET A 90 -7.22 3.36 7.06
C MET A 90 -7.17 2.26 8.12
N GLY A 91 -5.96 1.88 8.52
CA GLY A 91 -5.74 0.79 9.46
C GLY A 91 -5.84 -0.61 8.84
N ALA A 92 -5.41 -1.61 9.61
CA ALA A 92 -5.57 -3.01 9.23
C ALA A 92 -6.85 -3.58 9.84
N LEU A 93 -7.54 -4.42 9.09
CA LEU A 93 -8.67 -5.20 9.59
C LEU A 93 -8.20 -6.12 10.70
N PHE A 94 -8.83 -5.99 11.86
CA PHE A 94 -8.56 -6.87 12.98
C PHE A 94 -9.85 -7.29 13.68
N THR A 95 -9.85 -8.52 14.16
CA THR A 95 -10.87 -9.09 15.04
C THR A 95 -10.42 -8.98 16.48
N GLY A 96 -11.39 -8.79 17.37
CA GLY A 96 -11.18 -8.64 18.81
C GLY A 96 -12.48 -8.89 19.59
N ALA A 97 -12.52 -8.47 20.85
CA ALA A 97 -13.69 -8.69 21.71
C ALA A 97 -14.97 -7.98 21.18
N GLU A 98 -14.81 -6.84 20.50
CA GLU A 98 -15.94 -6.02 20.03
C GLU A 98 -16.23 -6.19 18.53
N LEU A 99 -15.19 -6.45 17.74
CA LEU A 99 -15.22 -6.62 16.29
C LEU A 99 -15.04 -8.10 15.93
N THR A 100 -16.17 -8.76 15.62
CA THR A 100 -16.18 -10.15 15.16
C THR A 100 -15.98 -10.22 13.65
N ASN A 101 -15.71 -11.43 13.14
CA ASN A 101 -15.60 -11.67 11.71
C ASN A 101 -16.90 -11.25 10.98
N GLU A 102 -18.07 -11.61 11.51
CA GLU A 102 -19.37 -11.29 10.89
C GLU A 102 -19.59 -9.78 10.80
N LYS A 103 -19.28 -9.02 11.87
CA LYS A 103 -19.40 -7.56 11.84
C LYS A 103 -18.47 -6.93 10.80
N ILE A 104 -17.25 -7.45 10.66
CA ILE A 104 -16.31 -6.96 9.65
C ILE A 104 -16.84 -7.27 8.25
N PHE A 105 -17.45 -8.43 8.04
CA PHE A 105 -18.05 -8.77 6.75
C PHE A 105 -19.13 -7.77 6.36
N ASP A 106 -20.07 -7.48 7.27
CA ASP A 106 -21.17 -6.54 7.01
C ASP A 106 -20.63 -5.14 6.70
N LEU A 107 -19.71 -4.63 7.53
CA LEU A 107 -19.06 -3.34 7.31
C LEU A 107 -18.34 -3.28 5.96
N MET A 108 -17.62 -4.35 5.57
CA MET A 108 -16.93 -4.41 4.29
C MET A 108 -17.91 -4.39 3.12
N VAL A 109 -19.00 -5.14 3.17
CA VAL A 109 -20.00 -5.16 2.09
C VAL A 109 -20.60 -3.77 1.90
N ASP A 110 -21.00 -3.11 2.98
CA ASP A 110 -21.58 -1.76 2.95
C ASP A 110 -20.58 -0.74 2.41
N PHE A 111 -19.36 -0.72 2.97
CA PHE A 111 -18.29 0.18 2.53
C PHE A 111 -17.95 -0.02 1.05
N LEU A 112 -17.71 -1.27 0.63
CA LEU A 112 -17.33 -1.59 -0.75
C LEU A 112 -18.43 -1.24 -1.74
N ALA A 113 -19.70 -1.47 -1.38
CA ALA A 113 -20.83 -1.04 -2.20
C ALA A 113 -20.84 0.49 -2.37
N MET A 114 -20.71 1.22 -1.27
CA MET A 114 -20.74 2.69 -1.28
C MET A 114 -19.60 3.29 -2.10
N VAL A 115 -18.35 2.89 -1.85
CA VAL A 115 -17.20 3.46 -2.58
C VAL A 115 -17.21 3.07 -4.06
N LYS A 116 -17.79 1.91 -4.42
CA LYS A 116 -17.99 1.51 -5.81
C LYS A 116 -19.01 2.41 -6.52
N VAL A 117 -20.12 2.73 -5.86
CA VAL A 117 -21.12 3.70 -6.38
C VAL A 117 -20.49 5.09 -6.55
N LEU A 118 -19.62 5.50 -5.64
CA LEU A 118 -18.91 6.78 -5.69
C LEU A 118 -17.76 6.83 -6.71
N GLY A 119 -17.53 5.74 -7.45
CA GLY A 119 -16.63 5.71 -8.60
C GLY A 119 -15.21 5.23 -8.31
N ALA A 120 -14.96 4.60 -7.16
CA ALA A 120 -13.71 3.89 -6.90
C ALA A 120 -13.48 2.79 -7.97
N LYS A 121 -12.22 2.58 -8.34
CA LYS A 121 -11.79 1.49 -9.23
C LYS A 121 -11.07 0.38 -8.50
N ILE A 122 -10.42 0.73 -7.39
CA ILE A 122 -9.71 -0.21 -6.55
C ILE A 122 -9.75 0.21 -5.09
N VAL A 123 -9.86 -0.77 -4.19
CA VAL A 123 -9.81 -0.59 -2.74
C VAL A 123 -8.67 -1.43 -2.19
N THR A 124 -7.67 -0.80 -1.59
CA THR A 124 -6.57 -1.47 -0.91
C THR A 124 -6.89 -1.65 0.56
N ILE A 125 -6.81 -2.88 1.05
CA ILE A 125 -7.20 -3.27 2.40
C ILE A 125 -6.10 -4.12 3.01
N TYR A 126 -5.74 -3.84 4.26
CA TYR A 126 -4.76 -4.62 5.01
C TYR A 126 -5.48 -5.57 5.96
N ASN A 127 -5.12 -6.84 5.94
CA ASN A 127 -5.64 -7.84 6.86
C ASN A 127 -4.62 -8.14 7.97
N ALA A 128 -4.96 -7.90 9.23
CA ALA A 128 -4.13 -8.31 10.36
C ALA A 128 -4.44 -9.74 10.82
N ASN A 129 -5.72 -10.07 11.02
CA ASN A 129 -6.14 -11.38 11.55
C ASN A 129 -7.60 -11.78 11.22
N VAL A 130 -8.25 -11.15 10.25
CA VAL A 130 -9.56 -11.59 9.76
C VAL A 130 -9.40 -12.92 9.03
N ARG A 131 -10.37 -13.80 9.22
CA ARG A 131 -10.37 -15.14 8.64
C ARG A 131 -10.36 -15.10 7.11
N TYR A 132 -9.46 -15.88 6.51
CA TYR A 132 -9.32 -15.95 5.05
C TYR A 132 -10.59 -16.41 4.34
N GLU A 133 -11.37 -17.32 4.91
CA GLU A 133 -12.60 -17.81 4.25
C GLU A 133 -13.62 -16.69 4.01
N LEU A 134 -13.69 -15.75 4.94
CA LEU A 134 -14.55 -14.57 4.86
C LEU A 134 -14.03 -13.58 3.81
N LEU A 135 -12.71 -13.32 3.82
CA LEU A 135 -12.09 -12.45 2.84
C LEU A 135 -12.24 -13.01 1.42
N GLU A 136 -12.08 -14.31 1.23
CA GLU A 136 -12.32 -14.98 -0.06
C GLU A 136 -13.75 -14.80 -0.55
N GLN A 137 -14.74 -14.88 0.36
CA GLN A 137 -16.14 -14.65 0.01
C GLN A 137 -16.34 -13.22 -0.49
N ILE A 138 -15.80 -12.22 0.20
CA ILE A 138 -15.90 -10.81 -0.22
C ILE A 138 -15.18 -10.59 -1.55
N MET A 139 -13.99 -11.14 -1.74
CA MET A 139 -13.25 -11.03 -3.00
C MET A 139 -14.01 -11.66 -4.17
N LYS A 140 -14.81 -12.71 -3.94
CA LYS A 140 -15.71 -13.29 -4.97
C LYS A 140 -16.88 -12.37 -5.29
N LEU A 141 -17.42 -11.63 -4.31
CA LEU A 141 -18.49 -10.65 -4.53
C LEU A 141 -18.02 -9.41 -5.30
N TYR A 142 -16.75 -9.02 -5.11
CA TYR A 142 -16.15 -7.84 -5.74
C TYR A 142 -14.88 -8.20 -6.54
N PRO A 143 -15.00 -9.00 -7.61
CA PRO A 143 -13.86 -9.50 -8.35
C PRO A 143 -13.06 -8.36 -8.99
N GLY A 144 -11.74 -8.36 -8.75
CA GLY A 144 -10.82 -7.36 -9.29
C GLY A 144 -10.92 -5.95 -8.68
N PHE A 145 -11.79 -5.76 -7.68
CA PHE A 145 -12.01 -4.46 -7.04
C PHE A 145 -11.19 -4.26 -5.76
N ILE A 146 -10.76 -5.35 -5.14
CA ILE A 146 -10.08 -5.35 -3.84
C ILE A 146 -8.64 -5.81 -4.01
N ASP A 147 -7.70 -5.05 -3.45
CA ASP A 147 -6.30 -5.43 -3.28
C ASP A 147 -6.04 -5.73 -1.79
N MET A 148 -6.07 -7.03 -1.46
CA MET A 148 -5.96 -7.52 -0.09
C MET A 148 -4.50 -7.81 0.25
N ILE A 149 -3.98 -7.14 1.27
CA ILE A 149 -2.58 -7.28 1.70
C ILE A 149 -2.54 -7.86 3.11
N GLN A 150 -1.85 -8.98 3.29
CA GLN A 150 -1.62 -9.51 4.63
C GLN A 150 -0.64 -8.60 5.38
N TRP A 151 -1.07 -8.06 6.52
CA TRP A 151 -0.27 -7.25 7.42
C TRP A 151 0.12 -8.09 8.62
N GLU A 152 1.42 -8.26 8.84
CA GLU A 152 1.90 -8.84 10.09
C GLU A 152 1.62 -7.86 11.21
N ASN A 153 0.82 -8.32 12.16
CA ASN A 153 0.34 -7.51 13.25
C ASN A 153 1.50 -7.04 14.16
N LEU A 154 1.92 -5.79 13.96
CA LEU A 154 2.90 -5.09 14.80
C LEU A 154 2.23 -4.26 15.91
N TYR A 155 0.98 -4.56 16.33
CA TYR A 155 0.32 -3.83 17.42
C TYR A 155 1.21 -3.79 18.67
N GLY A 156 1.29 -2.61 19.29
CA GLY A 156 2.15 -2.35 20.45
C GLY A 156 3.62 -2.04 20.13
N LYS A 157 4.11 -2.35 18.92
CA LYS A 157 5.46 -1.96 18.47
C LYS A 157 5.47 -0.66 17.67
N LEU A 158 4.33 -0.31 17.06
CA LEU A 158 4.17 0.89 16.26
C LEU A 158 3.05 1.77 16.82
N HIS A 159 3.30 3.08 16.82
CA HIS A 159 2.34 4.10 17.22
C HIS A 159 1.04 3.98 16.39
N TYR A 160 -0.12 3.97 17.07
CA TYR A 160 -1.45 3.73 16.47
C TYR A 160 -1.53 2.49 15.56
N GLY A 161 -0.90 1.38 15.98
CA GLY A 161 -0.99 0.12 15.24
C GLY A 161 -0.37 0.16 13.83
N GLY A 162 0.47 1.15 13.56
CA GLY A 162 1.10 1.30 12.25
C GLY A 162 0.24 1.99 11.19
N GLN A 163 -0.88 2.65 11.55
CA GLN A 163 -1.80 3.29 10.59
C GLN A 163 -1.09 4.21 9.58
N ARG A 164 -0.12 5.02 10.03
CA ARG A 164 0.69 5.89 9.13
C ARG A 164 1.51 5.11 8.11
N VAL A 165 1.99 3.94 8.51
CA VAL A 165 2.84 3.07 7.67
C VAL A 165 1.97 2.45 6.60
N LEU A 166 0.79 1.95 6.99
CA LEU A 166 -0.22 1.40 6.09
C LEU A 166 -0.69 2.45 5.07
N LEU A 167 -0.92 3.69 5.51
CA LEU A 167 -1.33 4.78 4.63
C LEU A 167 -0.26 5.14 3.61
N ASN A 168 1.00 5.24 4.05
CA ASN A 168 2.12 5.48 3.14
C ASN A 168 2.28 4.33 2.14
N ASP A 169 2.25 3.07 2.62
CA ASP A 169 2.31 1.89 1.75
C ASP A 169 1.19 1.92 0.70
N CYS A 170 -0.04 2.20 1.14
CA CYS A 170 -1.18 2.25 0.26
C CYS A 170 -1.08 3.37 -0.78
N LEU A 171 -0.67 4.57 -0.36
CA LEU A 171 -0.44 5.71 -1.25
C LEU A 171 0.57 5.35 -2.33
N TYR A 172 1.72 4.80 -1.95
CA TYR A 172 2.78 4.46 -2.90
C TYR A 172 2.39 3.31 -3.84
N ARG A 173 1.63 2.31 -3.36
CA ARG A 173 1.07 1.25 -4.21
C ARG A 173 0.14 1.81 -5.29
N ASN A 174 -0.62 2.86 -4.96
CA ASN A 174 -1.62 3.42 -5.84
C ASN A 174 -1.13 4.63 -6.66
N MET A 175 0.04 5.19 -6.35
CA MET A 175 0.61 6.39 -6.98
C MET A 175 0.71 6.34 -8.52
N ARG A 176 0.82 5.13 -9.10
CA ARG A 176 0.82 4.92 -10.57
C ARG A 176 -0.36 4.08 -11.08
N ARG A 177 -1.27 3.66 -10.20
CA ARG A 177 -2.48 2.92 -10.58
C ARG A 177 -3.66 3.85 -10.80
N VAL A 178 -3.76 4.90 -9.99
CA VAL A 178 -4.91 5.82 -9.99
C VAL A 178 -4.46 7.28 -10.04
N LYS A 179 -5.37 8.17 -10.47
CA LYS A 179 -5.14 9.63 -10.49
C LYS A 179 -5.31 10.25 -9.11
N TYR A 180 -6.33 9.82 -8.36
CA TYR A 180 -6.58 10.28 -7.00
C TYR A 180 -6.69 9.10 -6.03
N VAL A 181 -6.24 9.32 -4.80
CA VAL A 181 -6.36 8.37 -3.70
C VAL A 181 -7.23 8.98 -2.61
N VAL A 182 -8.24 8.23 -2.16
CA VAL A 182 -9.07 8.56 -1.00
C VAL A 182 -8.58 7.75 0.19
N PHE A 183 -8.31 8.41 1.31
CA PHE A 183 -8.09 7.76 2.60
C PHE A 183 -9.41 7.76 3.37
N SER A 184 -9.88 6.60 3.81
CA SER A 184 -11.13 6.45 4.54
C SER A 184 -11.01 5.33 5.55
N ASP A 185 -11.54 5.52 6.76
CA ASP A 185 -11.85 4.42 7.66
C ASP A 185 -13.04 3.61 7.08
N LEU A 186 -13.20 2.36 7.55
CA LEU A 186 -14.13 1.40 6.93
C LEU A 186 -15.60 1.71 7.23
N ASP A 187 -15.85 2.43 8.31
CA ASP A 187 -17.16 2.90 8.76
C ASP A 187 -17.45 4.36 8.35
N GLU A 188 -16.55 5.01 7.61
CA GLU A 188 -16.69 6.38 7.13
C GLU A 188 -16.63 6.46 5.60
N VAL A 189 -17.36 7.41 5.01
CA VAL A 189 -17.27 7.69 3.58
C VAL A 189 -17.42 9.17 3.31
N ILE A 190 -16.56 9.70 2.42
CA ILE A 190 -16.70 11.06 1.91
C ILE A 190 -17.88 11.07 0.93
N TYR A 191 -18.99 11.71 1.27
CA TYR A 191 -20.16 11.77 0.40
C TYR A 191 -20.26 13.12 -0.32
N PRO A 192 -20.30 13.15 -1.67
CA PRO A 192 -20.46 14.39 -2.42
C PRO A 192 -21.92 14.91 -2.32
N VAL A 193 -22.12 16.09 -1.73
CA VAL A 193 -23.45 16.67 -1.54
C VAL A 193 -24.00 17.31 -2.84
N SER A 194 -23.13 17.88 -3.67
CA SER A 194 -23.50 18.65 -4.86
C SER A 194 -23.08 18.01 -6.19
N SER A 195 -22.67 16.75 -6.17
CA SER A 195 -22.23 15.98 -7.34
C SER A 195 -22.54 14.50 -7.18
N ASN A 196 -22.55 13.74 -8.27
CA ASN A 196 -23.03 12.36 -8.26
C ASN A 196 -21.97 11.36 -7.73
N ASN A 197 -20.69 11.70 -7.84
CA ASN A 197 -19.57 10.84 -7.49
C ASN A 197 -18.33 11.69 -7.21
N TRP A 198 -17.24 11.04 -6.80
CA TRP A 198 -16.01 11.76 -6.46
C TRP A 198 -15.31 12.40 -7.66
N ILE A 199 -15.38 11.81 -8.86
CA ILE A 199 -14.68 12.38 -10.01
C ILE A 199 -15.35 13.69 -10.46
N ASP A 200 -16.68 13.75 -10.42
CA ASP A 200 -17.45 14.97 -10.69
C ASP A 200 -17.14 16.06 -9.65
N MET A 201 -17.09 15.67 -8.36
CA MET A 201 -16.70 16.57 -7.27
C MET A 201 -15.31 17.17 -7.52
N LEU A 202 -14.32 16.32 -7.81
CA LEU A 202 -12.93 16.75 -8.05
C LEU A 202 -12.81 17.63 -9.29
N ASN A 203 -13.50 17.30 -10.39
CA ASN A 203 -13.53 18.12 -11.60
C ASN A 203 -14.11 19.53 -11.36
N ILE A 204 -15.08 19.66 -10.44
CA ILE A 204 -15.62 20.97 -10.05
C ILE A 204 -14.60 21.74 -9.21
N LEU A 205 -13.91 21.07 -8.29
CA LEU A 205 -12.92 21.70 -7.41
C LEU A 205 -11.68 22.16 -8.18
N GLU A 206 -11.17 21.36 -9.14
CA GLU A 206 -10.01 21.72 -9.96
C GLU A 206 -10.26 22.95 -10.84
N LYS A 207 -11.50 23.15 -11.32
CA LYS A 207 -11.86 24.35 -12.11
C LYS A 207 -11.97 25.62 -11.28
N LYS A 208 -11.99 25.52 -9.95
CA LYS A 208 -12.13 26.66 -9.03
C LYS A 208 -10.81 27.13 -8.41
N GLY A 209 -9.72 26.36 -8.57
CA GLY A 209 -8.37 26.73 -8.14
C GLY A 209 -7.55 27.28 -9.29
#